data_AF-A0A6G8J3J9-F1
#
_entry.id   AF-A0A6G8J3J9-F1
#
_cell.length_a   1.000
_cell.length_b   1.000
_cell.length_c   1.000
_cell.angle_alpha   90.00
_cell.angle_beta   90.00
_cell.angle_gamma   90.00
#
_symmetry.space_group_name_H-M   'P 1'
#
loop_
_entity.id
_entity.type
_entity.pdbx_description
1 polymer ?
#
loop_
_entity_poly.entity_id
_entity_poly.type
_entity_poly.pdbx_seq_one_letter_code
_entity_poly.pdbx_strand_id
1 'polypeptide(L)'
;GAASVLVATSVLGGTTVKANSEVSRTATPRLSRDLKNRLSEIAISRDASSAQKVRNLLKGASVGDLQALLRGFDSARAAYGRDDYYNLLMHLSSMLNDKPDGDRRQLSLASLLVDEIEKRIADGDSYAKLLEAKLAAIKSQQEMLRERDSQLRNLEKEKEQELQKAKDERQALY
;
A
#
# COMPACT_ATOMS: atom_id res chain seq x y z
N GLY A 1 7.11 50.29 17.31
CA GLY A 1 6.83 48.86 17.57
C GLY A 1 6.91 48.14 16.24
N ALA A 2 7.88 47.25 16.06
CA ALA A 2 8.06 46.50 14.82
C ALA A 2 7.21 45.23 14.88
N ALA A 3 6.20 45.13 14.02
CA ALA A 3 5.44 43.90 13.83
C ALA A 3 6.21 43.04 12.81
N SER A 4 6.94 42.04 13.31
CA SER A 4 7.61 41.05 12.47
C SER A 4 6.57 40.18 11.77
N VAL A 5 6.46 40.34 10.45
CA VAL A 5 5.68 39.44 9.58
C VAL A 5 6.45 38.12 9.45
N LEU A 6 5.98 37.10 10.14
CA LEU A 6 6.44 35.72 9.99
C LEU A 6 5.94 35.17 8.65
N VAL A 7 6.77 35.29 7.62
CA VAL A 7 6.57 34.61 6.33
C VAL A 7 6.91 33.13 6.53
N ALA A 8 5.89 32.31 6.78
CA ALA A 8 6.02 30.85 6.72
C ALA A 8 6.24 30.43 5.26
N THR A 9 7.51 30.29 4.88
CA THR A 9 7.88 29.61 3.63
C THR A 9 7.59 28.12 3.80
N SER A 10 6.46 27.68 3.26
CA SER A 10 6.14 26.26 3.15
C SER A 10 7.09 25.59 2.16
N VAL A 11 8.22 25.09 2.68
CA VAL A 11 9.14 24.23 1.95
C VAL A 11 8.59 22.81 1.98
N LEU A 12 7.59 22.53 1.14
CA LEU A 12 7.17 21.15 0.89
C LEU A 12 7.92 20.65 -0.34
N GLY A 13 9.17 20.24 -0.11
CA GLY A 13 9.93 19.45 -1.06
C GLY A 13 9.13 18.19 -1.38
N GLY A 14 8.65 18.09 -2.63
CA GLY A 14 8.00 16.89 -3.12
C GLY A 14 8.99 15.73 -3.09
N THR A 15 8.89 14.90 -2.06
CA THR A 15 9.53 13.59 -2.07
C THR A 15 8.74 12.74 -3.05
N THR A 16 9.16 12.74 -4.31
CA THR A 16 8.82 11.63 -5.21
C THR A 16 9.41 10.38 -4.59
N VAL A 17 8.58 9.64 -3.85
CA VAL A 17 8.93 8.30 -3.36
C VAL A 17 9.08 7.45 -4.61
N LYS A 18 10.32 7.23 -5.03
CA LYS A 18 10.65 6.28 -6.08
C LYS A 18 10.25 4.91 -5.56
N ALA A 19 9.05 4.46 -5.92
CA ALA A 19 8.66 3.08 -5.71
C ALA A 19 9.66 2.24 -6.52
N ASN A 20 10.64 1.63 -5.85
CA ASN A 20 11.44 0.58 -6.45
C ASN A 20 10.52 -0.63 -6.58
N SER A 21 9.62 -0.59 -7.57
CA SER A 21 8.57 -1.57 -7.85
C SER A 21 9.10 -2.78 -8.61
N GLU A 22 10.42 -2.86 -8.85
CA GLU A 22 10.99 -3.96 -9.59
C GLU A 22 11.12 -5.19 -8.69
N VAL A 23 10.43 -6.26 -9.08
CA VAL A 23 10.68 -7.59 -8.55
C VAL A 23 12.13 -7.93 -8.89
N SER A 24 13.01 -7.89 -7.88
CA SER A 24 14.41 -8.26 -8.06
C SER A 24 14.49 -9.72 -8.49
N ARG A 25 14.85 -9.92 -9.76
CA ARG A 25 15.06 -11.26 -10.34
C ARG A 25 16.39 -11.88 -9.91
N THR A 26 17.33 -11.06 -9.43
CA THR A 26 18.66 -11.48 -8.98
C THR A 26 18.66 -11.95 -7.52
N ALA A 27 17.82 -11.37 -6.66
CA ALA A 27 17.61 -11.91 -5.32
C ALA A 27 16.88 -13.26 -5.41
N THR A 28 17.37 -14.28 -4.71
CA THR A 28 16.62 -15.52 -4.44
C THR A 28 15.92 -15.39 -3.10
N PRO A 29 14.65 -14.93 -3.06
CA PRO A 29 13.89 -14.91 -1.83
C PRO A 29 13.77 -16.34 -1.34
N ARG A 30 13.96 -16.49 -0.03
CA ARG A 30 13.85 -17.76 0.66
C ARG A 30 12.64 -17.70 1.56
N LEU A 31 11.97 -18.83 1.71
CA LEU A 31 10.89 -18.96 2.68
C LEU A 31 11.46 -18.71 4.07
N SER A 32 10.82 -17.83 4.83
CA SER A 32 11.16 -17.60 6.22
C SER A 32 10.99 -18.90 7.01
N ARG A 33 11.87 -19.11 8.00
CA ARG A 33 11.84 -20.30 8.84
C ARG A 33 10.52 -20.42 9.59
N ASP A 34 9.96 -19.30 10.06
CA ASP A 34 8.67 -19.28 10.74
C ASP A 34 7.55 -19.79 9.84
N LEU A 35 7.35 -19.18 8.67
CA LEU A 35 6.29 -19.60 7.75
C LEU A 35 6.46 -21.05 7.32
N LYS A 36 7.69 -21.47 7.02
CA LYS A 36 8.01 -22.87 6.70
C LYS A 36 7.58 -23.83 7.81
N ASN A 37 7.95 -23.52 9.06
CA ASN A 37 7.63 -24.37 10.20
C ASN A 37 6.12 -24.48 10.41
N ARG A 38 5.41 -23.35 10.35
CA ARG A 38 3.94 -23.33 10.54
C ARG A 38 3.20 -24.05 9.43
N LEU A 39 3.64 -23.93 8.17
CA LEU A 39 3.10 -24.73 7.07
C LEU A 39 3.39 -26.22 7.24
N SER A 40 4.57 -26.58 7.75
CA SER A 40 4.95 -27.97 8.05
C SER A 40 4.11 -28.55 9.19
N GLU A 41 3.83 -27.79 10.23
CA GLU A 41 2.95 -28.21 11.34
C GLU A 41 1.52 -28.49 10.86
N ILE A 42 0.99 -27.67 9.95
CA ILE A 42 -0.31 -27.92 9.33
C ILE A 42 -0.25 -29.18 8.47
N ALA A 43 0.82 -29.33 7.68
CA ALA A 43 1.05 -30.49 6.84
C ALA A 43 1.14 -31.82 7.62
N ILE A 44 1.64 -31.76 8.87
CA ILE A 44 1.70 -32.92 9.77
C ILE A 44 0.34 -33.20 10.40
N SER A 45 -0.38 -32.18 10.86
CA SER A 45 -1.65 -32.36 11.57
C SER A 45 -2.80 -32.83 10.67
N ARG A 46 -2.86 -32.35 9.42
CA ARG A 46 -3.86 -32.70 8.37
C ARG A 46 -5.31 -32.74 8.88
N ASP A 47 -5.67 -31.81 9.76
CA ASP A 47 -7.04 -31.73 10.26
C ASP A 47 -7.98 -31.07 9.22
N ALA A 48 -9.29 -31.16 9.47
CA ALA A 48 -10.32 -30.59 8.60
C ALA A 48 -10.21 -29.06 8.42
N SER A 49 -9.47 -28.37 9.30
CA SER A 49 -9.25 -26.92 9.24
C SER A 49 -7.95 -26.51 8.54
N SER A 50 -7.21 -27.47 7.96
CA SER A 50 -5.92 -27.23 7.33
C SER A 50 -5.98 -26.14 6.25
N ALA A 51 -7.02 -26.14 5.40
CA ALA A 51 -7.21 -25.12 4.38
C ALA A 51 -7.33 -23.71 4.98
N GLN A 52 -8.16 -23.55 6.02
CA GLN A 52 -8.32 -22.26 6.70
C GLN A 52 -7.04 -21.79 7.38
N LYS A 53 -6.29 -22.71 8.00
CA LYS A 53 -5.00 -22.41 8.64
C LYS A 53 -3.97 -21.93 7.61
N VAL A 54 -3.86 -22.63 6.48
CA VAL A 54 -2.97 -22.20 5.38
C VAL A 54 -3.38 -20.84 4.84
N ARG A 55 -4.67 -20.57 4.59
CA ARG A 55 -5.13 -19.23 4.17
C ARG A 55 -4.71 -18.13 5.14
N ASN A 56 -4.91 -18.36 6.44
CA ASN A 56 -4.57 -17.39 7.46
C ASN A 56 -3.06 -17.12 7.49
N LEU A 57 -2.23 -18.14 7.29
CA LEU A 57 -0.78 -17.97 7.15
C LEU A 57 -0.40 -17.16 5.92
N LEU A 58 -0.94 -17.51 4.75
CA LEU A 58 -0.63 -16.82 3.49
C LEU A 58 -1.07 -15.35 3.52
N LYS A 59 -2.21 -15.05 4.13
CA LYS A 59 -2.69 -13.68 4.35
C LYS A 59 -1.68 -12.81 5.12
N GLY A 60 -1.00 -13.39 6.12
CA GLY A 60 0.02 -12.73 6.92
C GLY A 60 1.44 -12.81 6.36
N ALA A 61 1.66 -13.57 5.28
CA ALA A 61 2.99 -13.81 4.74
C ALA A 61 3.60 -12.55 4.14
N SER A 62 4.93 -12.43 4.26
CA SER A 62 5.66 -11.34 3.62
C SER A 62 5.62 -11.47 2.09
N VAL A 63 5.84 -10.36 1.37
CA VAL A 63 5.98 -10.40 -0.10
C VAL A 63 7.13 -11.33 -0.51
N GLY A 64 8.23 -11.34 0.25
CA GLY A 64 9.37 -12.22 0.00
C GLY A 64 9.01 -13.70 0.15
N ASP A 65 8.23 -14.07 1.17
CA ASP A 65 7.75 -15.44 1.35
C ASP A 65 6.86 -15.90 0.20
N LEU A 66 5.90 -15.05 -0.19
CA LEU A 66 5.01 -15.35 -1.32
C LEU A 66 5.77 -15.46 -2.63
N GLN A 67 6.77 -14.59 -2.86
CA GLN A 67 7.66 -14.71 -4.01
C GLN A 67 8.49 -16.00 -3.96
N ALA A 68 8.96 -16.42 -2.79
CA ALA A 68 9.70 -17.69 -2.65
C ALA A 68 8.80 -18.89 -2.99
N LEU A 69 7.55 -18.91 -2.51
CA LEU A 69 6.59 -19.95 -2.86
C LEU A 69 6.20 -19.91 -4.35
N LEU A 70 5.95 -18.72 -4.91
CA LEU A 70 5.60 -18.55 -6.32
C LEU A 70 6.70 -19.05 -7.27
N ARG A 71 7.97 -18.89 -6.88
CA ARG A 71 9.10 -19.42 -7.65
C ARG A 71 9.09 -20.94 -7.73
N GLY A 72 8.39 -21.65 -6.84
CA GLY A 72 8.22 -23.09 -6.93
C GLY A 72 7.31 -23.56 -8.07
N PHE A 73 6.53 -22.66 -8.69
CA PHE A 73 5.77 -22.96 -9.92
C PHE A 73 6.61 -22.85 -11.19
N ASP A 74 7.77 -22.20 -11.13
CA ASP A 74 8.58 -21.86 -12.29
C ASP A 74 9.47 -23.04 -12.68
N SER A 75 9.01 -23.82 -13.66
CA SER A 75 9.69 -25.01 -14.16
C SER A 75 11.04 -24.73 -14.84
N ALA A 76 11.31 -23.48 -15.22
CA ALA A 76 12.58 -23.08 -15.81
C ALA A 76 13.70 -22.96 -14.76
N ARG A 77 13.40 -23.08 -13.46
CA ARG A 77 14.40 -22.96 -12.39
C ARG A 77 15.11 -24.28 -12.12
N ALA A 78 16.42 -24.19 -11.87
CA ALA A 78 17.23 -25.35 -11.49
C ALA A 78 16.74 -26.07 -10.21
N ALA A 79 16.08 -25.35 -9.30
CA ALA A 79 15.53 -25.87 -8.06
C ALA A 79 14.09 -26.40 -8.18
N TYR A 80 13.46 -26.29 -9.36
CA TYR A 80 12.09 -26.75 -9.58
C TYR A 80 11.94 -28.22 -9.18
N GLY A 81 10.86 -28.52 -8.46
CA GLY A 81 10.57 -29.86 -7.95
C GLY A 81 11.48 -30.33 -6.80
N ARG A 82 12.42 -29.50 -6.32
CA ARG A 82 13.36 -29.84 -5.23
C ARG A 82 13.41 -28.79 -4.12
N ASP A 83 12.52 -27.81 -4.17
CA ASP A 83 12.47 -26.70 -3.23
C ASP A 83 11.49 -26.93 -2.08
N ASP A 84 11.49 -25.99 -1.14
CA ASP A 84 10.59 -26.00 0.01
C ASP A 84 9.11 -25.98 -0.40
N TYR A 85 8.79 -25.29 -1.50
CA TYR A 85 7.43 -25.27 -2.03
C TYR A 85 6.99 -26.67 -2.44
N TYR A 86 7.80 -27.41 -3.21
CA TYR A 86 7.43 -28.76 -3.66
C TYR A 86 7.26 -29.73 -2.50
N ASN A 87 8.14 -29.66 -1.49
CA ASN A 87 8.01 -30.46 -0.27
C ASN A 87 6.69 -30.17 0.46
N LEU A 88 6.35 -28.89 0.63
CA LEU A 88 5.09 -28.49 1.27
C LEU A 88 3.87 -28.88 0.43
N LEU A 89 3.95 -28.71 -0.89
CA LEU A 89 2.87 -29.04 -1.83
C LEU A 89 2.53 -30.52 -1.77
N MET A 90 3.52 -31.41 -1.65
CA MET A 90 3.27 -32.86 -1.52
C MET A 90 2.35 -33.19 -0.34
N HIS A 91 2.60 -32.57 0.81
CA HIS A 91 1.82 -32.82 2.02
C HIS A 91 0.50 -32.04 2.06
N LEU A 92 0.48 -30.86 1.45
CA LEU A 92 -0.66 -29.95 1.34
C LEU A 92 -1.31 -30.00 -0.07
N SER A 93 -1.24 -31.16 -0.73
CA SER A 93 -1.75 -31.37 -2.09
C SER A 93 -3.26 -31.49 -2.15
N SER A 94 -3.88 -31.90 -1.04
CA SER A 94 -5.32 -32.05 -0.90
C SER A 94 -5.73 -31.75 0.54
N MET A 95 -6.54 -30.71 0.69
CA MET A 95 -7.18 -30.27 1.93
C MET A 95 -8.67 -30.14 1.65
N LEU A 96 -9.51 -30.45 2.64
CA LEU A 96 -10.96 -30.27 2.50
C LEU A 96 -11.27 -28.81 2.24
N ASN A 97 -12.13 -28.57 1.25
CA ASN A 97 -12.60 -27.22 1.01
C ASN A 97 -13.63 -26.84 2.07
N ASP A 98 -13.24 -25.92 2.95
CA ASP A 98 -14.04 -25.34 4.02
C ASP A 98 -14.85 -24.13 3.56
N LYS A 99 -14.67 -23.65 2.32
CA LYS A 99 -15.45 -22.58 1.72
C LYS A 99 -15.99 -22.99 0.35
N PRO A 100 -17.31 -23.03 0.14
CA PRO A 100 -17.88 -23.40 -1.16
C PRO A 100 -17.68 -22.27 -2.19
N ASP A 101 -16.48 -22.16 -2.75
CA ASP A 101 -16.12 -21.22 -3.82
C ASP A 101 -16.17 -21.94 -5.19
N GLY A 102 -17.30 -22.60 -5.48
CA GLY A 102 -17.51 -23.45 -6.67
C GLY A 102 -17.15 -24.93 -6.47
N ASP A 103 -17.32 -25.75 -7.53
CA ASP A 103 -17.30 -27.23 -7.56
C ASP A 103 -16.07 -27.95 -6.95
N ARG A 104 -15.09 -27.24 -6.42
CA ARG A 104 -13.86 -27.80 -5.86
C ARG A 104 -14.12 -28.32 -4.45
N ARG A 105 -14.22 -29.65 -4.31
CA ARG A 105 -14.33 -30.31 -2.99
C ARG A 105 -13.03 -30.29 -2.18
N GLN A 106 -11.90 -30.05 -2.84
CA GLN A 106 -10.57 -30.06 -2.24
C GLN A 106 -9.72 -28.91 -2.77
N LEU A 107 -8.83 -28.40 -1.92
CA LEU A 107 -7.88 -27.34 -2.23
C LEU A 107 -6.46 -27.82 -1.97
N SER A 108 -5.53 -27.30 -2.77
CA SER A 108 -4.10 -27.53 -2.58
C SER A 108 -3.42 -26.25 -2.08
N LEU A 109 -2.19 -26.36 -1.58
CA LEU A 109 -1.34 -25.20 -1.31
C LEU A 109 -1.22 -24.30 -2.55
N ALA A 110 -1.15 -24.89 -3.74
CA ALA A 110 -1.10 -24.14 -4.99
C ALA A 110 -2.37 -23.29 -5.19
N SER A 111 -3.55 -23.89 -5.01
CA SER A 111 -4.83 -23.18 -5.13
C SER A 111 -4.93 -22.02 -4.13
N LEU A 112 -4.61 -22.28 -2.86
CA LEU A 112 -4.69 -21.26 -1.81
C LEU A 112 -3.68 -20.12 -2.01
N LEU A 113 -2.52 -20.42 -2.58
CA LEU A 113 -1.51 -19.42 -2.93
C LEU A 113 -1.97 -18.55 -4.11
N VAL A 114 -2.61 -19.14 -5.12
CA VAL A 114 -3.22 -18.37 -6.22
C VAL A 114 -4.30 -17.43 -5.68
N ASP A 115 -5.21 -17.93 -4.84
CA ASP A 115 -6.29 -17.13 -4.25
C ASP A 115 -5.75 -15.91 -3.48
N GLU A 116 -4.69 -16.09 -2.68
CA GLU A 116 -4.07 -14.98 -1.93
C GLU A 116 -3.38 -13.98 -2.86
N ILE A 117 -2.73 -14.43 -3.93
CA ILE A 117 -2.08 -13.53 -4.89
C ILE A 117 -3.10 -12.73 -5.69
N GLU A 118 -4.16 -13.38 -6.19
CA GLU A 118 -5.28 -12.70 -6.87
C GLU A 118 -5.91 -11.65 -5.95
N LYS A 119 -6.13 -12.01 -4.68
CA LYS A 119 -6.64 -11.07 -3.69
C LYS A 119 -5.69 -9.88 -3.48
N ARG A 120 -4.38 -10.10 -3.32
CA ARG A 120 -3.41 -9.00 -3.16
C ARG A 120 -3.33 -8.10 -4.39
N ILE A 121 -3.52 -8.65 -5.59
CA ILE A 121 -3.59 -7.87 -6.83
C ILE A 121 -4.84 -6.98 -6.81
N ALA A 122 -6.00 -7.54 -6.46
CA ALA A 122 -7.26 -6.78 -6.35
C ALA A 122 -7.19 -5.69 -5.26
N ASP A 123 -6.67 -6.03 -4.08
CA ASP A 123 -6.46 -5.08 -2.98
C ASP A 123 -5.47 -3.98 -3.42
N GLY A 124 -4.39 -4.35 -4.12
CA GLY A 124 -3.39 -3.41 -4.65
C GLY A 124 -3.98 -2.40 -5.64
N ASP A 125 -4.82 -2.83 -6.58
CA ASP A 125 -5.53 -1.95 -7.51
C ASP A 125 -6.48 -0.99 -6.77
N SER A 126 -7.20 -1.49 -5.77
CA SER A 126 -8.09 -0.67 -4.93
C SER A 126 -7.30 0.40 -4.15
N TYR A 127 -6.18 0.03 -3.52
CA TYR A 127 -5.33 0.96 -2.79
C TYR A 127 -4.68 2.01 -3.70
N ALA A 128 -4.25 1.64 -4.91
CA ALA A 128 -3.70 2.58 -5.89
C ALA A 128 -4.74 3.65 -6.26
N LYS A 129 -5.97 3.24 -6.60
CA LYS A 129 -7.07 4.16 -6.91
C LYS A 129 -7.43 5.08 -5.74
N LEU A 130 -7.47 4.54 -4.53
CA LEU A 130 -7.72 5.33 -3.32
C LEU A 130 -6.60 6.36 -3.09
N LEU A 131 -5.35 5.98 -3.30
CA LEU A 131 -4.20 6.87 -3.14
C LEU A 131 -4.23 8.00 -4.18
N GLU A 132 -4.53 7.69 -5.44
CA GLU A 132 -4.71 8.69 -6.50
C GLU A 132 -5.83 9.68 -6.16
N ALA A 133 -6.98 9.19 -5.71
CA ALA A 133 -8.11 10.04 -5.29
C ALA A 133 -7.72 10.96 -4.13
N LYS A 134 -6.99 10.45 -3.13
CA LYS A 134 -6.50 11.26 -2.00
C LYS A 134 -5.47 12.31 -2.44
N LEU A 135 -4.55 11.96 -3.35
CA LEU A 135 -3.57 12.90 -3.89
C LEU A 135 -4.25 14.03 -4.69
N ALA A 136 -5.28 13.70 -5.48
CA ALA A 136 -6.08 14.69 -6.20
C ALA A 136 -6.81 15.64 -5.23
N ALA A 137 -7.41 15.10 -4.16
CA ALA A 137 -8.09 15.88 -3.13
C ALA A 137 -7.12 16.84 -2.40
N ILE A 138 -5.91 16.37 -2.05
CA ILE A 138 -4.89 17.21 -1.41
C ILE A 138 -4.46 18.35 -2.34
N LYS A 139 -4.24 18.08 -3.63
CA LYS A 139 -3.88 19.11 -4.61
C LYS A 139 -4.97 20.17 -4.73
N SER A 140 -6.23 19.76 -4.84
CA SER A 140 -7.37 20.68 -4.89
C SER A 140 -7.48 21.53 -3.62
N GLN A 141 -7.30 20.94 -2.43
CA GLN A 141 -7.28 21.68 -1.17
C GLN A 141 -6.13 22.70 -1.10
N GLN A 142 -4.94 22.33 -1.60
CA GLN A 142 -3.80 23.26 -1.67
C GLN A 142 -4.07 24.44 -2.61
N GLU A 143 -4.72 24.22 -3.74
CA GLU A 143 -5.11 25.30 -4.65
C GLU A 143 -6.12 26.25 -4.00
N MET A 144 -7.15 25.70 -3.34
CA MET A 144 -8.12 26.51 -2.60
C MET A 144 -7.45 27.34 -1.51
N LEU A 145 -6.51 26.77 -0.74
CA LEU A 145 -5.78 27.51 0.28
C LEU A 145 -4.95 28.65 -0.33
N ARG A 146 -4.26 28.41 -1.46
CA ARG A 146 -3.51 29.45 -2.16
C ARG A 146 -4.41 30.57 -2.67
N GLU A 147 -5.58 30.23 -3.20
CA GLU A 147 -6.55 31.22 -3.65
C GLU A 147 -7.08 32.05 -2.49
N ARG A 148 -7.39 31.42 -1.35
CA ARG A 148 -7.82 32.11 -0.12
C ARG A 148 -6.73 33.02 0.44
N ASP A 149 -5.47 32.57 0.47
CA ASP A 149 -4.34 33.40 0.88
C ASP A 149 -4.16 34.61 -0.04
N SER A 150 -4.35 34.43 -1.35
CA SER A 150 -4.31 35.54 -2.31
C SER A 150 -5.45 36.53 -2.09
N GLN A 151 -6.67 36.05 -1.82
CA GLN A 151 -7.82 36.90 -1.52
C GLN A 151 -7.60 37.69 -0.23
N LEU A 152 -7.07 37.05 0.82
CA LEU A 152 -6.74 37.72 2.09
C LEU A 152 -5.72 38.84 1.88
N ARG A 153 -4.64 38.58 1.13
CA ARG A 153 -3.63 39.61 0.82
C ARG A 153 -4.19 40.79 0.03
N ASN A 154 -5.14 40.54 -0.88
CA ASN A 154 -5.79 41.61 -1.64
C ASN A 154 -6.71 42.46 -0.74
N LEU A 155 -7.51 41.81 0.11
CA LEU A 155 -8.36 42.49 1.09
C LEU A 155 -7.56 43.32 2.10
N GLU A 156 -6.42 42.79 2.58
CA GLU A 156 -5.51 43.53 3.46
C GLU A 156 -4.98 44.80 2.77
N LYS A 157 -4.56 44.69 1.51
CA LYS A 157 -4.11 45.86 0.73
C LYS A 157 -5.22 46.88 0.50
N GLU A 158 -6.43 46.44 0.16
CA GLU A 158 -7.58 47.32 -0.02
C GLU A 158 -7.91 48.06 1.28
N LYS A 159 -7.91 47.35 2.42
CA LYS A 159 -8.16 47.95 3.73
C LYS A 159 -7.07 48.94 4.14
N GLU A 160 -5.80 48.64 3.87
CA GLU A 160 -4.70 49.56 4.11
C GLU A 160 -4.85 50.85 3.28
N GLN A 161 -5.23 50.72 2.01
CA GLN A 161 -5.49 51.87 1.12
C GLN A 161 -6.67 52.72 1.58
N GLU A 162 -7.79 52.11 1.97
CA GLU A 162 -8.94 52.82 2.54
C GLU A 162 -8.55 53.59 3.80
N LEU A 163 -7.80 52.95 4.70
CA LEU A 163 -7.36 53.54 5.95
C LEU A 163 -6.42 54.73 5.71
N GLN A 164 -5.55 54.64 4.70
CA GLN A 164 -4.66 55.73 4.32
C GLN A 164 -5.43 56.90 3.74
N LYS A 165 -6.37 56.67 2.81
CA LYS A 165 -7.24 57.73 2.27
C LYS A 165 -8.02 58.45 3.37
N ALA A 166 -8.61 57.70 4.30
CA ALA A 166 -9.35 58.28 5.41
C ALA A 166 -8.46 59.13 6.34
N LYS A 167 -7.18 58.76 6.51
CA LYS A 167 -6.21 59.58 7.27
C LYS A 167 -5.85 60.86 6.52
N ASP A 168 -5.60 60.77 5.23
CA ASP A 168 -5.22 61.91 4.39
C ASP A 168 -6.37 62.93 4.29
N GLU A 169 -7.62 62.47 4.09
CA GLU A 169 -8.82 63.32 4.11
C GLU A 169 -9.03 64.01 5.45
N ARG A 170 -8.76 63.31 6.56
CA ARG A 170 -8.89 63.88 7.90
C ARG A 170 -7.80 64.91 8.21
N GLN A 171 -6.60 64.76 7.63
CA GLN A 171 -5.54 65.77 7.72
C GLN A 171 -5.84 67.00 6.86
N ALA A 172 -6.52 66.85 5.73
CA ALA A 172 -6.90 67.98 4.86
C ALA A 172 -8.01 68.87 5.45
N LEU A 173 -8.70 68.42 6.51
CA LEU A 173 -9.78 69.14 7.20
C LEU A 173 -9.29 69.95 8.42
N TYR A 174 -7.99 69.90 8.75
CA TYR A 174 -7.34 70.67 9.83
C TYR A 174 -6.24 71.56 9.25
#